data_AF-A0A948YAI3-F1
#
_entry.id   AF-A0A948YAI3-F1
#
_cell.length_a   1.000
_cell.length_b   1.000
_cell.length_c   1.000
_cell.angle_alpha   90.00
_cell.angle_beta   90.00
_cell.angle_gamma   90.00
#
_symmetry.space_group_name_H-M   'P 1'
#
loop_
_entity.id
_entity.type
_entity.pdbx_description
1 polymer ?
#
loop_
_entity_poly.entity_id
_entity_poly.type
_entity_poly.pdbx_seq_one_letter_code
_entity_poly.pdbx_strand_id
1 'polypeptide(L)'
;MNRQLLKDTLGWGFLLWLIGYTLGMVLFSVVPLSMIGWILMPIGTIITLWVLFKKVKGESFRYYLLLAIIWTIIAIIFDYFFIVKLLKPADFYYKLDVYLYYALTFILPLVVGWRKKVKT
;
A
#
# COMPACT_ATOMS: atom_id res chain seq x y z
N MET A 1 22.43 1.04 -6.80
CA MET A 1 20.95 1.00 -6.86
C MET A 1 20.46 2.23 -7.63
N ASN A 2 19.59 2.05 -8.64
CA ASN A 2 19.11 3.17 -9.47
C ASN A 2 18.35 4.19 -8.58
N ARG A 3 18.66 5.50 -8.69
CA ARG A 3 17.97 6.56 -7.92
C ARG A 3 16.46 6.52 -8.13
N GLN A 4 16.00 6.14 -9.32
CA GLN A 4 14.57 6.01 -9.61
C GLN A 4 13.93 4.85 -8.85
N LEU A 5 14.62 3.70 -8.75
CA LEU A 5 14.15 2.55 -7.98
C LEU A 5 13.99 2.91 -6.50
N LEU A 6 14.97 3.60 -5.90
CA LEU A 6 14.87 4.03 -4.50
C LEU A 6 13.69 4.99 -4.28
N LYS A 7 13.49 5.95 -5.18
CA LYS A 7 12.35 6.88 -5.11
C LYS A 7 11.02 6.15 -5.22
N ASP A 8 10.91 5.18 -6.12
CA ASP A 8 9.67 4.45 -6.33
C ASP A 8 9.40 3.42 -5.23
N THR A 9 10.41 2.76 -4.69
CA THR A 9 10.23 1.77 -3.61
C THR A 9 9.98 2.46 -2.28
N LEU A 10 10.89 3.32 -1.83
CA LEU A 10 10.79 3.96 -0.51
C LEU A 10 9.84 5.14 -0.53
N GLY A 11 9.97 6.02 -1.53
CA GLY A 11 9.19 7.26 -1.60
C GLY A 11 7.70 6.99 -1.79
N TRP A 12 7.32 6.28 -2.87
CA TRP A 12 5.91 5.97 -3.10
C TRP A 12 5.36 4.97 -2.09
N GLY A 13 6.13 3.98 -1.65
CA GLY A 13 5.69 3.02 -0.63
C GLY A 13 5.31 3.72 0.67
N PHE A 14 6.19 4.60 1.16
CA PHE A 14 5.90 5.40 2.36
C PHE A 14 4.76 6.39 2.14
N LEU A 15 4.73 7.10 1.01
CA LEU A 15 3.70 8.10 0.75
C LEU A 15 2.29 7.48 0.62
N LEU A 16 2.18 6.32 -0.05
CA LEU A 16 0.92 5.59 -0.14
C LEU A 16 0.43 5.12 1.23
N TRP A 17 1.34 4.58 2.05
CA TRP A 17 1.03 4.23 3.43
C TRP A 17 0.56 5.45 4.24
N LEU A 18 1.28 6.58 4.14
CA LEU A 18 0.95 7.80 4.87
C LEU A 18 -0.42 8.36 4.47
N ILE A 19 -0.75 8.34 3.17
CA ILE A 19 -2.08 8.73 2.68
C ILE A 19 -3.16 7.83 3.31
N GLY A 20 -2.94 6.50 3.29
CA GLY A 20 -3.86 5.54 3.90
C GLY A 20 -4.04 5.77 5.40
N TYR A 21 -2.94 5.99 6.11
CA TYR A 21 -2.94 6.28 7.54
C TYR A 21 -3.71 7.57 7.87
N THR A 22 -3.44 8.66 7.15
CA THR A 22 -4.14 9.94 7.35
C THR A 22 -5.63 9.82 7.03
N LEU A 23 -6.00 9.16 5.94
CA LEU A 23 -7.41 8.90 5.62
C LEU A 23 -8.09 8.03 6.69
N GLY A 24 -7.40 7.00 7.19
CA GLY A 24 -7.90 6.16 8.28
C GLY A 24 -8.18 6.97 9.55
N MET A 25 -7.29 7.90 9.91
CA MET A 25 -7.48 8.81 11.04
C MET A 25 -8.67 9.75 10.86
N VAL A 26 -8.89 10.27 9.65
CA VAL A 26 -10.07 11.07 9.34
C VAL A 26 -11.34 10.24 9.40
N LEU A 27 -11.34 9.02 8.83
CA LEU A 27 -12.50 8.13 8.86
C LEU A 27 -12.86 7.69 10.27
N PHE A 28 -11.88 7.55 11.16
CA PHE A 28 -12.10 7.17 12.56
C PHE A 28 -13.09 8.08 13.30
N SER A 29 -13.20 9.36 12.92
CA SER A 29 -14.16 10.29 13.54
C SER A 29 -15.56 10.26 12.93
N VAL A 30 -15.75 9.56 11.80
CA VAL A 30 -16.97 9.64 10.98
C VAL A 30 -17.67 8.29 10.84
N VAL A 31 -16.94 7.17 10.89
CA VAL A 31 -17.50 5.82 10.64
C VAL A 31 -17.09 4.82 11.72
N PRO A 32 -17.85 3.72 11.92
CA PRO A 32 -17.48 2.66 12.85
C PRO A 32 -16.12 2.03 12.52
N LEU A 33 -15.34 1.65 13.54
CA LEU A 33 -14.00 1.07 13.36
C LEU A 33 -13.98 -0.15 12.43
N SER A 34 -15.03 -0.98 12.46
CA SER A 34 -15.16 -2.16 11.61
C SER A 34 -15.33 -1.85 10.13
N MET A 35 -15.69 -0.62 9.76
CA MET A 35 -15.91 -0.21 8.37
C MET A 35 -14.72 0.54 7.77
N ILE A 36 -13.79 1.05 8.58
CA ILE A 36 -12.70 1.91 8.12
C ILE A 36 -11.86 1.19 7.06
N GLY A 37 -11.40 -0.04 7.33
CA GLY A 37 -10.57 -0.78 6.38
C GLY A 37 -11.30 -1.08 5.07
N TRP A 38 -12.58 -1.44 5.14
CA TRP A 38 -13.41 -1.69 3.95
C TRP A 38 -13.65 -0.45 3.08
N ILE A 39 -13.70 0.74 3.67
CA ILE A 39 -13.83 2.01 2.93
C ILE A 39 -12.47 2.45 2.38
N LEU A 40 -11.40 2.32 3.19
CA LEU A 40 -10.05 2.74 2.82
C LEU A 40 -9.48 1.91 1.67
N MET A 41 -9.70 0.59 1.69
CA MET A 41 -9.14 -0.36 0.72
C MET A 41 -9.48 -0.03 -0.75
N PRO A 42 -10.73 0.19 -1.17
CA PRO A 42 -11.04 0.54 -2.57
C PRO A 42 -10.42 1.88 -2.99
N ILE A 43 -10.43 2.90 -2.12
CA ILE A 43 -9.82 4.20 -2.38
C ILE A 43 -8.30 4.05 -2.55
N GLY A 44 -7.64 3.37 -1.61
CA GLY A 44 -6.21 3.08 -1.64
C GLY A 44 -5.83 2.27 -2.88
N THR A 45 -6.65 1.31 -3.28
CA THR A 45 -6.44 0.51 -4.50
C THR A 45 -6.44 1.38 -5.76
N ILE A 46 -7.42 2.29 -5.89
CA ILE A 46 -7.50 3.21 -7.04
C ILE A 46 -6.26 4.11 -7.08
N ILE A 47 -5.87 4.70 -5.95
CA ILE A 47 -4.69 5.57 -5.86
C ILE A 47 -3.42 4.78 -6.20
N THR A 48 -3.26 3.58 -5.65
CA THR A 48 -2.12 2.70 -5.88
C THR A 48 -2.00 2.34 -7.36
N LEU A 49 -3.11 1.96 -8.01
CA LEU A 49 -3.16 1.70 -9.44
C LEU A 49 -2.76 2.93 -10.25
N TRP A 50 -3.27 4.11 -9.90
CA TRP A 50 -2.87 5.36 -10.55
C TRP A 50 -1.36 5.62 -10.43
N VAL A 51 -0.76 5.44 -9.24
CA VAL A 51 0.69 5.57 -9.04
C VAL A 51 1.45 4.56 -9.90
N LEU A 52 1.06 3.28 -9.86
CA LEU A 52 1.70 2.20 -10.61
C LEU A 52 1.65 2.42 -12.12
N PHE A 53 0.55 2.95 -12.66
CA PHE A 53 0.42 3.20 -14.09
C PHE A 53 1.06 4.52 -14.54
N LYS A 54 0.87 5.60 -13.79
CA LYS A 54 1.22 6.97 -14.24
C LYS A 54 2.55 7.49 -13.71
N LYS A 55 3.01 7.01 -12.56
CA LYS A 55 4.21 7.53 -11.88
C LYS A 55 5.38 6.57 -11.93
N VAL A 56 5.13 5.28 -11.74
CA VAL A 56 6.16 4.24 -11.82
C VAL A 56 6.54 3.96 -13.27
N LYS A 57 7.82 4.17 -13.60
CA LYS A 57 8.40 3.98 -14.94
C LYS A 57 9.36 2.79 -15.02
N GLY A 58 9.17 1.76 -14.18
CA GLY A 58 9.99 0.56 -14.21
C GLY A 58 9.86 -0.21 -15.52
N GLU A 59 10.99 -0.69 -16.04
CA GLU A 59 11.12 -1.35 -17.36
C GLU A 59 11.12 -2.88 -17.30
N SER A 60 11.28 -3.48 -16.11
CA SER A 60 11.38 -4.94 -15.96
C SER A 60 10.41 -5.48 -14.92
N PHE A 61 9.96 -6.72 -15.10
CA PHE A 61 9.12 -7.39 -14.11
C PHE A 61 9.80 -7.49 -12.72
N ARG A 62 11.13 -7.70 -12.70
CA ARG A 62 11.94 -7.69 -11.47
C ARG A 62 11.81 -6.37 -10.71
N TYR A 63 11.68 -5.23 -11.40
CA TYR A 63 11.43 -3.93 -10.78
C TYR A 63 10.12 -3.92 -9.98
N TYR A 64 9.04 -4.42 -10.58
CA TYR A 64 7.73 -4.48 -9.94
C TYR A 64 7.65 -5.53 -8.82
N LEU A 65 8.42 -6.62 -8.93
CA LEU A 65 8.58 -7.57 -7.83
C LEU A 65 9.23 -6.93 -6.61
N LEU A 66 10.28 -6.12 -6.80
CA LEU A 66 10.89 -5.37 -5.71
C LEU A 66 9.94 -4.34 -5.11
N LEU A 67 9.13 -3.65 -5.93
CA LEU A 67 8.08 -2.76 -5.44
C LEU A 67 7.07 -3.50 -4.57
N ALA A 68 6.54 -4.63 -5.05
CA ALA A 68 5.58 -5.45 -4.30
C ALA A 68 6.12 -5.83 -2.92
N ILE A 69 7.36 -6.34 -2.86
CA ILE A 69 7.99 -6.75 -1.60
C ILE A 69 8.19 -5.54 -0.68
N ILE A 70 8.84 -4.48 -1.18
CA ILE A 70 9.22 -3.34 -0.35
C ILE A 70 7.99 -2.57 0.15
N TRP A 71 6.99 -2.34 -0.70
CA TRP A 71 5.77 -1.64 -0.29
C TRP A 71 4.99 -2.43 0.75
N THR A 72 4.91 -3.76 0.60
CA THR A 72 4.24 -4.62 1.59
C THR A 72 4.98 -4.60 2.93
N ILE A 73 6.32 -4.65 2.91
CA ILE A 73 7.15 -4.55 4.13
C ILE A 73 6.93 -3.18 4.80
N ILE A 74 6.94 -2.09 4.04
CA ILE A 74 6.67 -0.75 4.56
C ILE A 74 5.30 -0.72 5.23
N ALA A 75 4.26 -1.20 4.55
CA ALA A 75 2.90 -1.24 5.10
C ALA A 75 2.85 -1.97 6.44
N ILE A 76 3.39 -3.19 6.52
CA ILE A 76 3.37 -4.02 7.72
C ILE A 76 4.15 -3.36 8.87
N ILE A 77 5.36 -2.85 8.60
CA ILE A 77 6.22 -2.25 9.61
C ILE A 77 5.55 -0.99 10.18
N PHE A 78 5.07 -0.11 9.31
CA PHE A 78 4.48 1.14 9.76
C PHE A 78 3.13 0.92 10.45
N ASP A 79 2.28 0.01 9.96
CA ASP A 79 1.04 -0.37 10.67
C ASP A 79 1.34 -0.91 12.08
N TYR A 80 2.36 -1.77 12.20
CA TYR A 80 2.75 -2.30 13.50
C TYR A 80 3.20 -1.21 14.47
N PHE A 81 4.05 -0.27 14.04
CA PHE A 81 4.52 0.79 14.93
C PHE A 81 3.46 1.86 15.21
N PHE A 82 2.79 2.37 14.18
CA PHE A 82 1.90 3.52 14.30
C PHE A 82 0.47 3.17 14.65
N ILE A 83 0.01 1.95 14.39
CA ILE A 83 -1.35 1.54 14.71
C ILE A 83 -1.34 0.59 15.90
N VAL A 84 -0.61 -0.53 15.81
CA VAL A 84 -0.62 -1.54 16.88
C VAL A 84 0.06 -1.02 18.15
N LYS A 85 1.28 -0.49 18.05
CA LYS A 85 2.06 -0.06 19.23
C LYS A 85 1.65 1.32 19.76
N LEU A 86 1.44 2.28 18.87
CA LEU A 86 1.15 3.66 19.26
C LEU A 86 -0.32 3.84 19.68
N LEU A 87 -1.28 3.39 18.86
CA LEU A 87 -2.71 3.60 19.16
C LEU A 87 -3.30 2.55 20.10
N LYS A 88 -2.68 1.36 20.19
CA LYS A 88 -3.12 0.26 21.05
C LYS A 88 -4.63 0.04 20.94
N PRO A 89 -5.14 -0.30 19.74
CA PRO A 89 -6.57 -0.45 19.53
C PRO A 89 -7.16 -1.43 20.55
N ALA A 90 -8.34 -1.11 21.08
CA ALA A 90 -9.02 -1.95 22.06
C ALA A 90 -9.35 -3.34 21.49
N ASP A 91 -9.56 -3.42 20.18
CA ASP A 91 -9.76 -4.66 19.43
C ASP A 91 -8.47 -5.14 18.75
N PHE A 92 -8.49 -6.41 18.35
CA PHE A 92 -7.48 -6.98 17.47
C PHE A 92 -7.39 -6.24 16.13
N TYR A 93 -6.21 -5.68 15.81
CA TYR A 93 -5.98 -4.90 14.58
C TYR A 93 -6.00 -5.74 13.31
N TYR A 94 -5.38 -6.93 13.31
CA TYR A 94 -5.18 -7.72 12.09
C TYR A 94 -6.45 -8.47 11.68
N LYS A 95 -7.42 -7.73 11.13
CA LYS A 95 -8.67 -8.27 10.61
C LYS A 95 -8.54 -8.62 9.12
N LEU A 96 -9.59 -9.23 8.56
CA LEU A 96 -9.59 -9.71 7.17
C LEU A 96 -9.29 -8.59 6.16
N ASP A 97 -9.85 -7.41 6.37
CA ASP A 97 -9.61 -6.21 5.56
C ASP A 97 -8.13 -5.80 5.54
N VAL A 98 -7.42 -5.90 6.68
CA VAL A 98 -5.97 -5.62 6.76
C VAL A 98 -5.16 -6.66 5.98
N TYR A 99 -5.50 -7.95 6.08
CA TYR A 99 -4.83 -9.00 5.29
C TYR A 99 -5.07 -8.84 3.79
N LEU A 100 -6.30 -8.47 3.39
CA LEU A 100 -6.62 -8.17 1.99
C LEU A 100 -5.85 -6.95 1.49
N TYR A 101 -5.72 -5.91 2.31
CA TYR A 101 -4.88 -4.75 2.00
C TYR A 101 -3.42 -5.14 1.76
N TYR A 102 -2.80 -5.97 2.61
CA TYR A 102 -1.43 -6.44 2.37
C TYR A 102 -1.32 -7.29 1.11
N ALA A 103 -2.28 -8.18 0.87
CA ALA A 103 -2.33 -8.98 -0.34
C ALA A 103 -2.42 -8.10 -1.60
N LEU A 104 -3.28 -7.07 -1.59
CA LEU A 104 -3.40 -6.12 -2.69
C LEU A 104 -2.12 -5.29 -2.88
N THR A 105 -1.50 -4.83 -1.80
CA THR A 105 -0.23 -4.09 -1.84
C THR A 105 0.87 -4.91 -2.51
N PHE A 106 0.87 -6.24 -2.31
CA PHE A 106 1.79 -7.16 -2.97
C PHE A 106 1.38 -7.48 -4.42
N ILE A 107 0.11 -7.78 -4.68
CA ILE A 107 -0.38 -8.29 -5.98
C ILE A 107 -0.43 -7.19 -7.03
N LEU A 108 -0.87 -5.97 -6.68
CA LEU A 108 -1.10 -4.89 -7.65
C LEU A 108 0.17 -4.52 -8.43
N PRO A 109 1.36 -4.33 -7.82
CA PRO A 109 2.58 -4.06 -8.57
C PRO A 109 2.92 -5.19 -9.55
N LEU A 110 2.73 -6.46 -9.15
CA LEU A 110 3.00 -7.62 -10.01
C LEU A 110 2.07 -7.65 -11.23
N VAL A 111 0.77 -7.45 -11.02
CA VAL A 111 -0.22 -7.41 -12.10
C VAL A 111 0.09 -6.27 -13.08
N VAL A 112 0.43 -5.08 -12.58
CA VAL A 112 0.79 -3.94 -13.42
C VAL A 112 2.09 -4.18 -14.18
N GLY A 113 3.11 -4.73 -13.50
CA GLY A 113 4.39 -5.09 -14.13
C GLY A 113 4.23 -6.11 -15.25
N TRP A 114 3.41 -7.13 -15.04
CA TRP A 114 3.06 -8.10 -16.07
C TRP A 114 2.36 -7.44 -17.26
N ARG A 115 1.33 -6.62 -17.01
CA ARG A 115 0.60 -5.91 -18.08
C ARG A 115 1.48 -4.95 -18.88
N LYS A 116 2.46 -4.29 -18.25
CA LYS A 116 3.39 -3.39 -18.93
C LYS A 116 4.39 -4.14 -19.80
N LYS A 117 4.87 -5.32 -19.36
CA LYS A 117 5.73 -6.20 -20.16
C LYS A 117 5.07 -6.64 -21.47
N VAL A 118 3.76 -6.91 -21.45
CA VAL A 118 3.01 -7.33 -22.66
C VAL A 118 2.91 -6.21 -23.70
N LYS A 119 3.16 -4.94 -23.34
CA LYS A 119 3.05 -3.78 -24.23
C LYS A 119 4.38 -3.30 -24.83
N THR A 120 5.51 -3.82 -24.36
CA THR A 120 6.86 -3.55 -24.88
C THR A 120 7.33 -4.72 -25.72
#